data_AF-A0A5T6YP40-F1
#
_entry.id   AF-A0A5T6YP40-F1
#
_cell.length_a   1.000
_cell.length_b   1.000
_cell.length_c   1.000
_cell.angle_alpha   90.00
_cell.angle_beta   90.00
_cell.angle_gamma   90.00
#
_symmetry.space_group_name_H-M   'P 1'
#
loop_
_entity.id
_entity.type
_entity.pdbx_description
1 polymer ?
#
loop_
_entity_poly.entity_id
_entity_poly.type
_entity_poly.pdbx_seq_one_letter_code
_entity_poly.pdbx_strand_id
1 'polypeptide(L)'
;MQREFEEFLQCGRLEHGFLRVRCESCHAEHLVAFSCKRRGFCPSCGARRMAESAALLVDEVLPEQPMRQWVLSFPFQLRFLFASRPEIMGWVLGIVYRVI
;
A
#
# COMPACT_ATOMS: atom_id res chain seq x y z
N MET A 1 8.76 -12.89 -11.12
CA MET A 1 7.48 -12.49 -11.75
C MET A 1 6.46 -13.63 -11.75
N GLN A 2 6.68 -14.76 -12.43
CA GLN A 2 5.65 -15.82 -12.56
C GLN A 2 5.05 -16.29 -11.22
N ARG A 3 5.90 -16.63 -10.24
CA ARG A 3 5.45 -17.03 -8.90
C ARG A 3 4.65 -15.94 -8.16
N GLU A 4 5.05 -14.67 -8.30
CA GLU A 4 4.33 -13.56 -7.66
C GLU A 4 2.97 -13.31 -8.30
N PHE A 5 2.87 -13.55 -9.61
CA PHE A 5 1.62 -13.50 -10.36
C PHE A 5 0.67 -14.61 -9.91
N GLU A 6 1.16 -15.84 -9.81
CA GLU A 6 0.36 -16.99 -9.34
C GLU A 6 -0.13 -16.79 -7.90
N GLU A 7 0.73 -16.37 -6.99
CA GLU A 7 0.34 -16.07 -5.60
C GLU A 7 -0.64 -14.90 -5.51
N PHE A 8 -0.55 -13.91 -6.41
CA PHE A 8 -1.55 -12.85 -6.52
C PHE A 8 -2.91 -13.39 -6.95
N LEU A 9 -2.97 -14.26 -7.96
CA LEU A 9 -4.23 -14.83 -8.44
C LEU A 9 -4.96 -15.63 -7.35
N GLN A 10 -4.22 -16.17 -6.39
CA GLN A 10 -4.77 -16.90 -5.25
C GLN A 10 -5.19 -15.98 -4.08
N CYS A 11 -4.70 -14.74 -4.05
CA CYS A 11 -4.88 -13.82 -2.93
C CYS A 11 -6.36 -13.50 -2.67
N GLY A 12 -6.81 -13.65 -1.42
CA GLY A 12 -8.17 -13.28 -1.01
C GLY A 12 -9.25 -14.27 -1.43
N ARG A 13 -8.90 -15.42 -2.02
CA ARG A 13 -9.87 -16.45 -2.43
C ARG A 13 -9.92 -17.57 -1.39
N LEU A 14 -11.12 -17.85 -0.88
CA LEU A 14 -11.35 -18.86 0.16
C LEU A 14 -10.96 -20.27 -0.30
N GLU A 15 -11.07 -20.57 -1.60
CA GLU A 15 -10.71 -21.88 -2.17
C GLU A 15 -9.21 -22.21 -2.04
N HIS A 16 -8.36 -21.20 -1.83
CA HIS A 16 -6.91 -21.38 -1.62
C HIS A 16 -6.51 -21.31 -0.14
N GLY A 17 -7.49 -21.38 0.77
CA GLY A 17 -7.27 -21.42 2.21
C GLY A 17 -7.75 -20.16 2.93
N PHE A 18 -8.16 -20.36 4.19
CA PHE A 18 -8.69 -19.31 5.04
C PHE A 18 -8.45 -19.62 6.52
N LEU A 19 -8.48 -18.58 7.33
CA LEU A 19 -8.60 -18.67 8.79
C LEU A 19 -10.06 -18.46 9.17
N ARG A 20 -10.61 -19.36 10.00
CA ARG A 20 -11.93 -19.15 10.61
C ARG A 20 -11.77 -18.47 11.96
N VAL A 21 -12.35 -17.28 12.10
CA VAL A 21 -12.37 -16.52 13.34
C VAL A 21 -13.76 -16.63 13.94
N ARG A 22 -13.86 -17.06 15.20
CA ARG A 22 -15.12 -17.16 15.94
C ARG A 22 -15.05 -16.29 17.18
N CYS A 23 -16.05 -15.45 17.39
CA CYS A 23 -16.19 -14.72 18.65
C CYS A 23 -16.59 -15.69 19.76
N GLU A 24 -15.92 -15.65 20.91
CA GLU A 24 -16.26 -16.53 22.03
C GLU A 24 -17.56 -16.15 22.73
N SER A 25 -17.94 -14.85 22.71
CA SER A 25 -19.12 -14.36 23.42
C SER A 25 -20.41 -14.51 22.62
N CYS A 26 -20.41 -14.15 21.32
CA CYS A 26 -21.61 -14.20 20.47
C CYS A 26 -21.61 -15.34 19.45
N HIS A 27 -20.53 -16.13 19.38
CA HIS A 27 -20.34 -17.24 18.45
C HIS A 27 -20.45 -16.88 16.96
N ALA A 28 -20.47 -15.60 16.61
CA ALA A 28 -20.39 -15.17 15.21
C ALA A 28 -19.08 -15.65 14.59
N GLU A 29 -19.17 -16.21 13.39
CA GLU A 29 -18.05 -16.74 12.62
C GLU A 29 -17.78 -15.88 11.39
N HIS A 30 -16.50 -15.66 11.10
CA HIS A 30 -16.05 -15.01 9.88
C HIS A 30 -14.89 -15.78 9.26
N LEU A 31 -14.92 -15.91 7.93
CA LEU A 31 -13.84 -16.55 7.17
C LEU A 31 -12.93 -15.47 6.60
N VAL A 32 -11.65 -15.53 6.97
CA VAL A 32 -10.63 -14.59 6.51
C VAL A 32 -9.73 -15.31 5.52
N ALA A 33 -9.85 -14.98 4.24
CA ALA A 33 -9.00 -15.53 3.19
C ALA A 33 -7.52 -15.15 3.40
N PHE A 34 -6.61 -16.01 2.96
CA PHE A 34 -5.18 -15.70 3.02
C PHE A 34 -4.77 -14.61 2.01
N SER A 35 -3.81 -13.80 2.43
CA SER A 35 -3.23 -12.73 1.61
C SER A 35 -1.86 -13.14 1.06
N CYS A 36 -1.52 -12.75 -0.17
CA CYS A 36 -0.21 -13.06 -0.76
C CYS A 36 0.97 -12.31 -0.11
N LYS A 37 0.70 -11.23 0.65
CA LYS A 37 1.70 -10.41 1.38
C LYS A 37 2.78 -9.75 0.49
N ARG A 38 2.68 -9.87 -0.84
CA ARG A 38 3.62 -9.29 -1.81
C ARG A 38 3.59 -7.76 -1.84
N ARG A 39 4.62 -7.14 -2.41
CA ARG A 39 4.70 -5.68 -2.62
C ARG A 39 4.38 -5.35 -4.09
N GLY A 40 3.68 -4.24 -4.32
CA GLY A 40 3.51 -3.65 -5.66
C GLY A 40 2.41 -4.27 -6.53
N PHE A 41 2.41 -5.59 -6.73
CA PHE A 41 1.55 -6.21 -7.76
C PHE A 41 0.10 -6.43 -7.32
N CYS A 42 -0.13 -6.82 -6.07
CA CYS A 42 -1.47 -7.11 -5.56
C CYS A 42 -2.13 -5.84 -5.01
N PRO A 43 -3.22 -5.32 -5.61
CA PRO A 43 -3.90 -4.12 -5.15
C PRO A 43 -4.50 -4.30 -3.75
N SER A 44 -5.08 -5.47 -3.42
CA SER A 44 -5.66 -5.73 -2.10
C SER A 44 -4.62 -5.71 -0.98
N CYS A 45 -3.49 -6.39 -1.18
CA CYS A 45 -2.38 -6.37 -0.20
C CYS A 45 -1.70 -5.01 -0.16
N GLY A 46 -1.58 -4.32 -1.30
CA GLY A 46 -1.06 -2.96 -1.38
C GLY A 46 -1.90 -1.99 -0.58
N ALA A 47 -3.23 -1.98 -0.81
CA ALA A 47 -4.18 -1.14 -0.09
C ALA A 47 -4.18 -1.43 1.42
N ARG A 48 -4.19 -2.71 1.82
CA ARG A 48 -4.09 -3.07 3.25
C ARG A 48 -2.82 -2.52 3.88
N ARG A 49 -1.67 -2.69 3.22
CA ARG A 49 -0.39 -2.17 3.71
C ARG A 49 -0.37 -0.65 3.78
N MET A 50 -0.99 0.05 2.82
CA MET A 50 -1.11 1.51 2.86
C MET A 50 -1.92 1.96 4.07
N ALA A 51 -3.04 1.30 4.36
CA ALA A 51 -3.86 1.59 5.54
C ALA A 51 -3.11 1.30 6.85
N GLU A 52 -2.46 0.14 6.96
CA GLU A 52 -1.63 -0.22 8.12
C GLU A 52 -0.49 0.78 8.34
N SER A 53 0.16 1.21 7.25
CA SER A 53 1.24 2.21 7.33
C SER A 53 0.72 3.58 7.73
N ALA A 54 -0.46 3.98 7.23
CA ALA A 54 -1.08 5.24 7.60
C ALA A 54 -1.47 5.26 9.09
N ALA A 55 -2.05 4.17 9.61
CA ALA A 55 -2.34 4.03 11.03
C ALA A 55 -1.07 4.15 11.88
N LEU A 56 -0.02 3.40 11.54
CA LEU A 56 1.27 3.50 12.24
C LEU A 56 1.82 4.93 12.23
N LEU A 57 1.75 5.62 11.08
CA LEU A 57 2.25 6.98 10.97
C LEU A 57 1.48 7.94 11.88
N VAL A 58 0.15 7.85 11.90
CA VAL A 58 -0.70 8.74 12.69
C VAL A 58 -0.58 8.45 14.18
N ASP A 59 -0.57 7.18 14.57
CA ASP A 59 -0.65 6.77 15.97
C ASP A 59 0.71 6.87 16.69
N GLU A 60 1.81 6.60 15.98
CA GLU A 60 3.11 6.35 16.62
C GLU A 60 4.27 7.21 16.10
N VAL A 61 4.14 7.85 14.93
CA VAL A 61 5.29 8.52 14.27
C VAL A 61 5.11 10.04 14.15
N LEU A 62 3.93 10.49 13.74
CA LEU A 62 3.66 11.90 13.45
C LEU A 62 3.23 12.62 14.74
N PRO A 63 3.77 13.82 15.00
CA PRO A 63 3.37 14.60 16.16
C PRO A 63 1.97 15.20 15.98
N GLU A 64 1.25 15.42 17.08
CA GLU A 64 -0.03 16.14 17.10
C GLU A 64 0.16 17.65 16.85
N GLN A 65 0.52 18.01 15.63
CA GLN A 65 0.75 19.39 15.19
C GLN A 65 0.14 19.62 13.81
N PRO A 66 -0.26 20.86 13.46
CA PRO A 66 -0.71 21.16 12.10
C PRO A 66 0.39 20.86 11.09
N MET A 67 0.12 19.92 10.18
CA MET A 67 1.04 19.55 9.10
C MET A 67 0.43 19.87 7.75
N ARG A 68 1.29 20.18 6.77
CA ARG A 68 0.88 20.38 5.38
C ARG A 68 1.30 19.18 4.53
N GLN A 69 0.33 18.45 4.02
CA GLN A 69 0.56 17.37 3.06
C GLN A 69 0.62 17.93 1.63
N TRP A 70 1.68 17.59 0.90
CA TRP A 70 1.83 17.91 -0.53
C TRP A 70 1.79 16.63 -1.35
N VAL A 71 1.00 16.61 -2.42
CA VAL A 71 0.93 15.50 -3.38
C VAL A 71 1.34 16.02 -4.76
N LEU A 72 2.48 15.55 -5.25
CA LEU A 72 2.99 15.90 -6.57
C LEU A 72 2.46 14.91 -7.60
N SER A 73 1.57 15.37 -8.46
CA SER A 73 1.03 14.58 -9.57
C SER A 73 1.66 15.02 -10.89
N PHE A 74 2.03 14.06 -11.71
CA PHE A 74 2.63 14.29 -13.03
C PHE A 74 1.77 13.73 -14.16
N PRO A 75 1.84 14.34 -15.37
CA PRO A 75 1.27 13.77 -16.59
C PRO A 75 1.71 12.32 -16.79
N PHE A 76 0.82 11.48 -17.31
CA PHE A 76 1.02 10.03 -17.42
C PHE A 76 2.35 9.67 -18.12
N GLN A 77 2.69 10.39 -19.18
CA GLN A 77 3.90 10.24 -19.99
C GLN A 77 5.19 10.42 -19.17
N LEU A 78 5.15 11.30 -18.16
CA LEU A 78 6.31 11.59 -17.32
C LEU A 78 6.46 10.61 -16.15
N ARG A 79 5.38 9.94 -15.72
CA ARG A 79 5.42 9.01 -14.58
C ARG A 79 6.42 7.88 -14.82
N PHE A 80 6.44 7.31 -16.02
CA PHE A 80 7.37 6.24 -16.36
C PHE A 80 8.83 6.75 -16.44
N LEU A 81 9.03 7.95 -16.97
CA LEU A 81 10.36 8.59 -17.01
C LEU A 81 10.92 8.76 -15.60
N PHE A 82 10.13 9.28 -14.66
CA PHE A 82 10.57 9.47 -13.27
C PHE A 82 10.76 8.14 -12.53
N ALA A 83 9.91 7.14 -12.79
CA ALA A 83 10.05 5.82 -12.19
C ALA A 83 11.33 5.09 -12.67
N SER A 84 11.73 5.29 -13.94
CA SER A 84 12.91 4.65 -14.53
C SER A 84 14.21 5.43 -14.33
N ARG A 85 14.14 6.74 -14.09
CA ARG A 85 15.31 7.64 -13.92
C ARG A 85 15.21 8.42 -12.61
N PRO A 86 15.65 7.81 -11.48
CA PRO A 86 15.51 8.43 -10.15
C PRO A 86 16.26 9.75 -10.00
N GLU A 87 17.36 9.96 -10.74
CA GLU A 87 18.11 11.23 -10.73
C GLU A 87 17.25 12.42 -11.15
N ILE A 88 16.43 12.25 -12.20
CA ILE A 88 15.53 13.30 -12.69
C ILE A 88 14.47 13.62 -11.63
N MET A 89 13.91 12.60 -10.97
CA MET A 89 12.97 12.80 -9.87
C MET A 89 13.60 13.61 -8.73
N GLY A 90 14.87 13.37 -8.41
CA GLY A 90 15.62 14.17 -7.44
C GLY A 90 15.71 15.65 -7.81
N TRP A 91 15.97 15.97 -9.08
CA TRP A 91 16.01 17.36 -9.55
C TRP A 91 14.64 18.04 -9.50
N VAL A 92 13.59 17.33 -9.91
CA VAL A 92 12.20 17.82 -9.83
C VAL A 92 11.81 18.10 -8.39
N LEU A 93 12.12 17.19 -7.46
CA LEU A 93 11.90 17.41 -6.03
C LEU A 93 12.67 18.64 -5.53
N GLY A 94 13.91 18.83 -5.97
CA GLY A 94 14.71 20.01 -5.63
C GLY A 94 14.09 21.33 -6.10
N ILE A 95 13.45 21.36 -7.27
CA ILE A 95 12.70 22.53 -7.76
C ILE A 95 11.47 22.76 -6.87
N VAL A 96 10.69 21.71 -6.62
CA VAL A 96 9.45 21.80 -5.84
C VAL A 96 9.73 22.29 -4.42
N TYR A 97 10.73 21.74 -3.73
CA TYR A 97 11.12 22.16 -2.38
C TYR A 97 11.58 23.61 -2.28
N ARG A 98 12.00 24.24 -3.38
CA ARG A 98 12.41 25.65 -3.39
C ARG A 98 11.24 26.61 -3.61
N VAL A 99 10.12 26.11 -4.16
CA VAL A 99 8.97 26.92 -4.56
C VAL A 99 7.82 26.81 -3.54
N ILE A 100 7.80 25.72 -2.78
CA ILE A 100 6.90 25.49 -1.63
C ILE A 100 7.49 26.12 -0.37
#